data_AF-A0A0N4TE63-F1
#
_entry.id   AF-A0A0N4TE63-F1
#
_cell.length_a   1.000
_cell.length_b   1.000
_cell.length_c   1.000
_cell.angle_alpha   90.00
_cell.angle_beta   90.00
_cell.angle_gamma   90.00
#
_symmetry.space_group_name_H-M   'P 1'
#
loop_
_entity.id
_entity.type
_entity.pdbx_description
1 polymer ?
#
loop_
_entity_poly.entity_id
_entity_poly.type
_entity_poly.pdbx_seq_one_letter_code
_entity_poly.pdbx_strand_id
1 'polypeptide(L)'
;MALSWMHCNNCYLIASAQNINKNETFALANCGHIFCSTCRDKCVSRKMCMVCQRSPFVYEDVGRHMSEKTKKYFQAPNTLLMNTLQK
;
A
#
# COMPACT_ATOMS: atom_id res chain seq x y z
N MET A 1 15.55 -3.55 1.73
CA MET A 1 14.49 -4.26 2.49
C MET A 1 13.55 -4.91 1.48
N ALA A 2 13.44 -6.24 1.47
CA ALA A 2 12.51 -6.90 0.58
C ALA A 2 11.08 -6.65 1.10
N LEU A 3 10.24 -6.00 0.28
CA LEU A 3 8.81 -5.76 0.55
C LEU A 3 7.99 -7.06 0.38
N SER A 4 8.54 -8.22 0.76
CA SER A 4 7.93 -9.54 0.56
C SER A 4 6.58 -9.71 1.27
N TRP A 5 6.30 -8.85 2.26
CA TRP A 5 5.02 -8.81 2.96
C TRP A 5 3.95 -7.97 2.22
N MET A 6 4.37 -7.08 1.32
CA MET A 6 3.47 -6.18 0.60
C MET A 6 2.89 -6.87 -0.63
N HIS A 7 1.56 -6.89 -0.71
CA HIS A 7 0.83 -7.50 -1.82
C HIS A 7 -0.50 -6.79 -2.07
N CYS A 8 -1.07 -7.01 -3.24
CA CYS A 8 -2.43 -6.55 -3.54
C CYS A 8 -3.44 -7.39 -2.75
N ASN A 9 -4.28 -6.78 -1.94
CA ASN A 9 -5.28 -7.50 -1.13
C ASN A 9 -6.44 -8.07 -1.96
N ASN A 10 -6.54 -7.75 -3.26
CA ASN A 10 -7.56 -8.30 -4.15
C ASN A 10 -7.06 -9.47 -5.02
N CYS A 11 -5.85 -9.36 -5.58
CA CYS A 11 -5.32 -10.38 -6.51
C CYS A 11 -4.05 -11.08 -6.01
N TYR A 12 -3.60 -10.77 -4.79
CA TYR A 12 -2.43 -11.36 -4.14
C TYR A 12 -1.10 -11.18 -4.88
N LEU A 13 -1.04 -10.26 -5.87
CA LEU A 13 0.21 -9.90 -6.53
C LEU A 13 1.19 -9.32 -5.49
N ILE A 14 2.32 -9.99 -5.30
CA ILE A 14 3.36 -9.62 -4.33
C ILE A 14 4.31 -8.60 -4.95
N ALA A 15 4.64 -7.56 -4.19
CA ALA A 15 5.70 -6.60 -4.52
C ALA A 15 7.08 -7.25 -4.30
N SER A 16 7.43 -8.26 -5.10
CA SER A 16 8.76 -8.86 -5.05
C SER A 16 9.79 -7.96 -5.74
N ALA A 17 11.02 -7.94 -5.22
CA ALA A 17 12.15 -7.22 -5.80
C ALA A 17 12.52 -7.69 -7.23
N GLN A 18 11.92 -8.78 -7.72
CA GLN A 18 12.18 -9.36 -9.05
C GLN A 18 11.28 -8.78 -10.16
N ASN A 19 10.31 -7.92 -9.84
CA ASN A 19 9.46 -7.24 -10.83
C ASN A 19 10.02 -5.90 -11.31
N ILE A 20 11.36 -5.74 -11.37
CA ILE A 20 12.03 -4.54 -11.89
C ILE A 20 11.68 -4.29 -13.38
N ASN A 21 11.18 -5.31 -14.10
CA ASN A 21 10.84 -5.21 -15.52
C ASN A 21 9.39 -4.77 -15.81
N LYS A 22 8.55 -4.50 -14.79
CA LYS A 22 7.22 -3.92 -14.98
C LYS A 22 7.03 -2.82 -13.94
N ASN A 23 6.71 -1.60 -14.38
CA ASN A 23 6.42 -0.41 -13.55
C ASN A 23 5.13 -0.58 -12.71
N GLU A 24 4.97 -1.72 -12.03
CA GLU A 24 3.80 -2.03 -11.23
C GLU A 24 3.86 -1.21 -9.93
N THR A 25 2.97 -0.23 -9.84
CA THR A 25 2.81 0.61 -8.65
C THR A 25 1.76 0.03 -7.73
N PHE A 26 1.96 0.19 -6.42
CA PHE A 26 0.97 -0.15 -5.41
C PHE A 26 0.37 1.11 -4.80
N ALA A 27 -0.88 1.03 -4.35
CA ALA A 27 -1.58 2.11 -3.67
C ALA A 27 -2.19 1.61 -2.36
N LEU A 28 -2.15 2.44 -1.32
CA LEU A 28 -2.84 2.22 -0.05
C LEU A 28 -4.16 3.01 -0.06
N ALA A 29 -5.28 2.30 0.08
CA ALA A 29 -6.58 2.94 0.24
C ALA A 29 -6.76 3.50 1.66
N ASN A 30 -7.61 4.52 1.80
CA ASN A 30 -8.03 5.09 3.08
C ASN A 30 -8.67 4.07 4.05
N CYS A 31 -9.12 2.93 3.53
CA CYS A 31 -9.62 1.80 4.30
C CYS A 31 -8.55 0.79 4.75
N GLY A 32 -7.27 1.02 4.41
CA GLY A 32 -6.15 0.16 4.81
C GLY A 32 -5.80 -0.95 3.81
N HIS A 33 -6.61 -1.18 2.77
CA HIS A 33 -6.32 -2.18 1.74
C HIS A 33 -5.32 -1.65 0.71
N ILE A 34 -4.36 -2.50 0.35
CA ILE A 34 -3.33 -2.27 -0.64
C ILE A 34 -3.77 -2.87 -1.98
N PHE A 35 -3.57 -2.14 -3.07
CA PHE A 35 -3.92 -2.57 -4.43
C PHE A 35 -2.74 -2.41 -5.38
N CYS A 36 -2.56 -3.36 -6.30
CA CYS A 36 -1.76 -3.12 -7.51
C CYS A 36 -2.49 -2.15 -8.46
N SER A 37 -1.77 -1.58 -9.43
CA SER A 37 -2.31 -0.59 -10.37
C SER A 37 -3.61 -1.05 -11.05
N THR A 38 -3.62 -2.29 -11.55
CA THR A 38 -4.77 -2.86 -12.24
C THR A 38 -6.00 -2.99 -11.34
N CYS A 39 -5.82 -3.36 -10.07
CA CYS A 39 -6.95 -3.50 -9.14
C CYS A 39 -7.39 -2.14 -8.58
N ARG A 40 -6.46 -1.20 -8.39
CA ARG A 40 -6.76 0.18 -8.02
C ARG A 40 -7.67 0.82 -9.07
N ASP A 41 -7.37 0.68 -10.35
CA ASP A 41 -8.15 1.31 -11.42
C ASP A 41 -9.61 0.81 -11.43
N LYS A 42 -9.84 -0.46 -11.08
CA LYS A 42 -11.19 -1.01 -10.87
C LYS A 42 -11.89 -0.39 -9.66
N CYS A 43 -11.17 -0.17 -8.55
CA CYS A 43 -11.72 0.54 -7.39
C CYS A 43 -12.07 2.00 -7.73
N VAL A 44 -11.23 2.70 -8.51
CA VAL A 44 -11.47 4.07 -8.99
C VAL A 44 -12.73 4.13 -9.85
N SER A 45 -12.85 3.24 -10.84
CA SER A 45 -14.02 3.16 -11.72
C SER A 45 -15.32 2.92 -10.93
N ARG A 46 -15.27 2.06 -9.91
CA ARG A 46 -16.42 1.77 -9.02
C ARG A 46 -16.61 2.79 -7.91
N LYS A 47 -15.66 3.72 -7.72
CA LYS A 47 -15.56 4.65 -6.57
C LYS A 47 -15.66 3.97 -5.21
N MET A 48 -15.24 2.70 -5.13
CA MET A 48 -15.44 1.85 -3.95
C MET A 48 -14.32 0.81 -3.83
N CYS A 49 -13.92 0.51 -2.60
CA CYS A 49 -12.96 -0.56 -2.32
C CYS A 49 -13.54 -1.94 -2.68
N MET A 50 -12.89 -2.70 -3.55
CA MET A 50 -13.39 -4.04 -3.92
C MET A 50 -13.29 -5.09 -2.81
N VAL A 51 -12.50 -4.85 -1.76
CA VAL A 51 -12.33 -5.80 -0.64
C VAL A 51 -13.40 -5.57 0.43
N CYS A 52 -13.55 -4.34 0.92
CA CYS A 52 -14.47 -4.02 2.02
C CYS A 52 -15.68 -3.15 1.65
N GLN A 53 -15.86 -2.85 0.35
CA GLN A 53 -16.97 -2.06 -0.17
C GLN A 53 -17.10 -0.64 0.41
N ARG A 54 -16.02 -0.10 1.01
CA ARG A 54 -16.00 1.28 1.53
C ARG A 54 -15.98 2.31 0.40
N SER A 55 -16.79 3.36 0.54
CA SER A 55 -16.86 4.54 -0.32
C SER A 55 -16.81 5.82 0.54
N PRO A 56 -16.22 6.94 0.08
CA PRO A 56 -15.53 7.09 -1.20
C PRO A 56 -14.18 6.36 -1.22
N PHE A 57 -13.83 5.80 -2.38
CA PHE A 57 -12.51 5.25 -2.61
C PHE A 57 -11.49 6.38 -2.77
N VAL A 58 -10.65 6.55 -1.76
CA VAL A 58 -9.50 7.46 -1.75
C VAL A 58 -8.26 6.62 -1.51
N TYR A 59 -7.18 6.91 -2.22
CA TYR A 59 -5.93 6.17 -2.11
C TYR A 59 -4.72 7.09 -2.22
N GLU A 60 -3.58 6.58 -1.79
CA GLU A 60 -2.27 7.19 -1.94
C GLU A 60 -1.31 6.16 -2.53
N ASP A 61 -0.52 6.54 -3.53
CA ASP A 61 0.47 5.64 -4.12
C ASP A 61 1.61 5.36 -3.13
N VAL A 62 1.96 4.08 -2.99
CA VAL A 62 3.06 3.63 -2.13
C VAL A 62 4.38 3.84 -2.86
N GLY A 63 5.24 4.69 -2.31
CA GLY A 63 6.52 5.04 -2.89
C GLY A 63 7.17 6.25 -2.22
N ARG A 64 8.02 6.97 -2.97
CA ARG A 64 8.81 8.09 -2.43
C ARG A 64 7.95 9.28 -1.97
N HIS A 65 6.76 9.44 -2.53
CA HIS A 65 5.90 10.59 -2.30
C HIS A 65 4.75 10.32 -1.31
N MET A 66 4.86 9.28 -0.49
CA MET A 66 3.90 9.03 0.59
C MET A 66 3.94 10.14 1.65
N SER A 67 2.78 10.44 2.22
CA SER A 67 2.61 11.27 3.41
C SER A 67 3.32 10.63 4.61
N GLU A 68 3.78 11.45 5.55
CA GLU A 68 4.45 10.96 6.77
C GLU A 68 3.57 10.01 7.58
N LYS A 69 2.25 10.23 7.56
CA LYS A 69 1.28 9.31 8.19
C LYS A 69 1.33 7.93 7.52
N THR A 70 1.32 7.89 6.20
CA THR A 70 1.32 6.63 5.45
C THR A 70 2.67 5.93 5.53
N LYS A 71 3.79 6.66 5.51
CA LYS A 71 5.14 6.10 5.66
C LYS A 71 5.30 5.27 6.93
N LYS A 72 4.65 5.65 8.03
CA LYS A 72 4.70 4.89 9.30
C LYS A 72 4.23 3.45 9.18
N TYR A 73 3.30 3.15 8.29
CA TYR A 73 2.83 1.76 8.05
C TYR A 73 3.86 0.88 7.35
N PHE A 74 4.86 1.47 6.71
CA PHE A 74 5.91 0.77 5.95
C PHE A 74 7.28 0.83 6.64
N GLN A 75 7.35 1.39 7.85
CA GLN A 75 8.57 1.39 8.66
C GLN A 75 8.79 0.02 9.31
N ALA A 76 10.05 -0.36 9.48
CA ALA A 76 10.39 -1.57 10.21
C ALA A 76 9.91 -1.46 11.67
N PRO A 77 9.36 -2.53 12.28
CA PRO A 77 8.88 -2.50 13.66
C PRO A 77 9.91 -1.96 14.66
N ASN A 78 11.19 -2.31 14.48
CA ASN A 78 12.28 -1.83 15.34
C ASN A 78 12.46 -0.31 15.28
N THR A 79 12.24 0.30 14.10
CA THR A 79 12.30 1.77 13.94
C THR A 79 11.18 2.47 14.69
N LEU A 80 9.98 1.87 14.72
CA LEU A 80 8.84 2.39 15.48
C LEU A 80 9.08 2.30 16.99
N LEU A 81 9.68 1.19 17.45
CA LEU A 81 9.97 0.94 18.86
C LEU A 81 11.01 1.93 19.40
N MET A 82 12.13 2.12 18.69
CA MET A 82 13.21 3.01 19.11
C MET A 82 12.75 4.47 19.25
N ASN A 83 11.93 4.95 18.33
CA ASN A 83 11.37 6.31 18.38
C ASN A 83 10.40 6.54 19.56
N THR A 84 9.82 5.46 20.10
CA THR A 84 8.87 5.52 21.23
C THR A 84 9.59 5.44 22.57
N LEU A 85 10.67 4.67 22.66
CA LEU A 85 11.45 4.46 23.88
C LEU A 85 12.48 5.56 24.17
N GLN A 86 12.77 6.43 23.20
CA GLN A 86 13.70 7.56 23.34
C GLN A 86 13.01 8.90 23.68
N LYS A 87 11.72 8.87 24.06
CA LYS A 87 10.96 10.01 24.58
C LYS A 87 10.66 9.81 26.05
#